data_AF-F8EZF9-F1
#
_entry.id   AF-F8EZF9-F1
#
_cell.length_a   1.000
_cell.length_b   1.000
_cell.length_c   1.000
_cell.angle_alpha   90.00
_cell.angle_beta   90.00
_cell.angle_gamma   90.00
#
_symmetry.space_group_name_H-M   'P 1'
#
loop_
_entity.id
_entity.type
_entity.pdbx_description
1 polymer ?
#
loop_
_entity_poly.entity_id
_entity_poly.type
_entity_poly.pdbx_seq_one_letter_code
_entity_poly.pdbx_strand_id
1 'polypeptide(L)'
;MSLSIYTLDLRAPFMYSRNVMDDPFIQPIYYEEQIACFSLDKEACKAIEPDINQFLGPILFTGIQTNEIQEVEHCSIPKGLYLFAQLREFPNKELFTAMALEVQKEGLWRGLSMEPIVFMRVLKEDDGLVTQVFRPISSNTHK
;
A
#
# COMPACT_ATOMS: atom_id res chain seq x y z
N MET A 1 -9.18 14.39 -11.32
CA MET A 1 -9.74 13.03 -11.48
C MET A 1 -10.36 12.62 -10.15
N SER A 2 -11.46 11.87 -10.14
CA SER A 2 -12.04 11.36 -8.89
C SER A 2 -11.41 10.01 -8.56
N LEU A 3 -10.72 9.91 -7.42
CA LEU A 3 -10.18 8.65 -6.92
C LEU A 3 -11.32 7.82 -6.31
N SER A 4 -11.53 6.61 -6.80
CA SER A 4 -12.52 5.70 -6.22
C SER A 4 -11.89 4.87 -5.10
N ILE A 5 -12.50 4.89 -3.91
CA ILE A 5 -12.02 4.20 -2.71
C ILE A 5 -13.01 3.11 -2.31
N TYR A 6 -12.54 1.87 -2.30
CA TYR A 6 -13.33 0.67 -2.04
C TYR A 6 -12.96 0.04 -0.70
N THR A 7 -13.90 -0.67 -0.10
CA THR A 7 -13.58 -1.63 0.96
C THR A 7 -13.29 -2.98 0.31
N LEU A 8 -12.11 -3.52 0.54
CA LEU A 8 -11.65 -4.80 -0.01
C LEU A 8 -11.49 -5.83 1.12
N ASP A 9 -12.15 -6.97 0.98
CA ASP A 9 -11.95 -8.16 1.82
C ASP A 9 -10.98 -9.12 1.14
N LEU A 10 -9.72 -9.07 1.56
CA LEU A 10 -8.67 -9.92 1.05
C LEU A 10 -8.70 -11.27 1.79
N ARG A 11 -9.27 -12.29 1.14
CA ARG A 11 -9.50 -13.62 1.77
C ARG A 11 -8.24 -14.48 1.94
N ALA A 12 -7.19 -14.19 1.19
CA ALA A 12 -5.90 -14.88 1.26
C ALA A 12 -4.77 -13.85 1.12
N PRO A 13 -3.64 -14.02 1.82
CA PRO A 13 -2.53 -13.07 1.72
C PRO A 13 -1.95 -13.05 0.30
N PHE A 14 -1.51 -11.88 -0.15
CA PHE A 14 -0.62 -11.80 -1.32
C PHE A 14 0.80 -12.02 -0.86
N MET A 15 1.47 -13.02 -1.42
CA MET A 15 2.80 -13.47 -1.00
C MET A 15 3.85 -13.01 -2.01
N TYR A 16 4.99 -12.54 -1.50
CA TYR A 16 6.08 -12.00 -2.29
C TYR A 16 7.42 -12.52 -1.79
N SER A 17 8.39 -12.57 -2.69
CA SER A 17 9.79 -12.75 -2.34
C SER A 17 10.33 -11.39 -1.91
N ARG A 18 10.92 -11.30 -0.72
CA ARG A 18 11.47 -10.04 -0.20
C ARG A 18 12.60 -9.58 -1.12
N ASN A 19 12.59 -8.29 -1.45
CA ASN A 19 13.65 -7.65 -2.20
C ASN A 19 14.30 -6.56 -1.34
N VAL A 20 15.59 -6.33 -1.55
CA VAL A 20 16.31 -5.20 -0.96
C VAL A 20 16.32 -4.09 -2.00
N MET A 21 15.24 -3.31 -2.01
CA MET A 21 15.11 -2.12 -2.84
C MET A 21 15.16 -0.88 -1.95
N ASP A 22 16.03 0.08 -2.31
CA ASP A 22 16.25 1.29 -1.53
C ASP A 22 15.11 2.32 -1.70
N ASP A 23 14.59 2.48 -2.92
CA ASP A 23 13.49 3.41 -3.20
C ASP A 23 12.49 2.81 -4.22
N PRO A 24 11.22 2.56 -3.82
CA PRO A 24 10.20 1.98 -4.69
C PRO A 24 9.65 2.96 -5.74
N PHE A 25 10.08 4.23 -5.75
CA PHE A 25 9.63 5.25 -6.69
C PHE A 25 10.65 5.58 -7.80
N ILE A 26 11.90 5.13 -7.68
CA ILE A 26 13.00 5.49 -8.59
C ILE A 26 13.36 4.35 -9.56
N GLN A 27 13.07 3.10 -9.20
CA GLN A 27 13.51 1.97 -10.00
C GLN A 27 12.58 1.65 -11.18
N PRO A 28 13.12 1.20 -12.33
CA PRO A 28 12.30 0.66 -13.40
C PRO A 28 11.54 -0.58 -12.90
N ILE A 29 10.27 -0.69 -13.28
CA ILE A 29 9.45 -1.84 -12.90
C ILE A 29 9.79 -3.00 -13.84
N TYR A 30 10.77 -3.81 -13.40
CA TYR A 30 11.23 -4.98 -14.14
C TYR A 30 10.35 -6.21 -13.94
N TYR A 31 9.60 -6.27 -12.85
CA TYR A 31 8.78 -7.42 -12.46
C TYR A 31 7.31 -7.19 -12.83
N GLU A 32 6.55 -8.29 -13.00
CA GLU A 32 5.11 -8.22 -13.24
C GLU A 32 4.38 -7.52 -12.09
N GLU A 33 4.89 -7.72 -10.87
CA GLU A 33 4.30 -7.14 -9.67
C GLU A 33 5.39 -6.81 -8.63
N GLN A 34 5.24 -5.64 -8.01
CA GLN A 34 6.10 -5.16 -6.94
C GLN A 34 5.27 -4.62 -5.78
N ILE A 35 5.82 -4.71 -4.57
CA ILE A 35 5.20 -4.13 -3.38
C ILE A 35 6.21 -3.39 -2.51
N ALA A 36 5.71 -2.39 -1.79
CA ALA A 36 6.40 -1.73 -0.70
C ALA A 36 5.44 -1.53 0.47
N CYS A 37 5.91 -1.79 1.68
CA CYS A 37 5.19 -1.51 2.92
C CYS A 37 5.86 -0.35 3.63
N PHE A 38 5.10 0.69 3.94
CA PHE A 38 5.56 1.84 4.70
C PHE A 38 4.90 1.83 6.08
N SER A 39 5.70 2.15 7.10
CA SER A 39 5.15 2.54 8.39
C SER A 39 4.62 3.97 8.30
N LEU A 40 3.56 4.25 9.06
CA LEU A 40 3.06 5.61 9.25
C LEU A 40 3.17 6.01 10.72
N ASP A 41 3.33 7.30 10.98
CA ASP A 41 3.23 7.81 12.35
C ASP A 41 1.82 7.61 12.92
N LYS A 42 1.72 7.11 14.15
CA LYS A 42 0.43 6.74 14.76
C LYS A 42 -0.48 7.93 15.00
N GLU A 43 0.08 9.11 15.27
CA GLU A 43 -0.71 10.32 15.46
C GLU A 43 -1.13 10.90 14.11
N ALA A 44 -0.25 10.86 13.11
CA ALA A 44 -0.60 11.21 11.73
C ALA A 44 -1.74 10.33 11.18
N CYS A 45 -1.82 9.06 11.59
CA CYS A 45 -2.90 8.14 11.18
C CYS A 45 -4.31 8.58 11.64
N LYS A 46 -4.39 9.41 12.69
CA LYS A 46 -5.65 9.91 13.27
C LYS A 46 -6.03 11.29 12.74
N ALA A 47 -5.13 11.95 12.01
CA ALA A 47 -5.35 13.28 11.46
C ALA A 47 -6.04 13.19 10.09
N ILE A 48 -7.05 14.04 9.86
CA ILE A 48 -7.70 14.18 8.54
C ILE A 48 -6.74 14.83 7.54
N GLU A 49 -5.92 15.79 7.99
CA GLU A 49 -4.95 16.51 7.16
C GLU A 49 -3.57 16.46 7.82
N PRO A 50 -2.86 15.32 7.76
CA PRO A 50 -1.48 15.23 8.24
C PRO A 50 -0.51 15.95 7.28
N ASP A 51 0.68 16.29 7.76
CA ASP A 51 1.75 16.84 6.91
C ASP A 51 2.17 15.81 5.85
N ILE A 52 1.97 16.16 4.58
CA ILE A 52 2.28 15.31 3.43
C ILE A 52 3.74 14.85 3.39
N ASN A 53 4.68 15.70 3.85
CA ASN A 53 6.10 15.41 3.79
C ASN A 53 6.55 14.43 4.88
N GLN A 54 5.72 14.27 5.93
CA GLN A 54 5.98 13.41 7.08
C GLN A 54 5.01 12.23 7.13
N PHE A 55 4.09 12.14 6.16
CA PHE A 55 3.05 11.11 6.16
C PHE A 55 3.66 9.71 6.02
N LEU A 56 4.44 9.47 4.96
CA LEU A 56 5.13 8.20 4.75
C LEU A 56 6.36 8.12 5.65
N GLY A 57 6.36 7.18 6.58
CA GLY A 57 7.52 6.83 7.39
C GLY A 57 8.46 5.86 6.66
N PRO A 58 9.38 5.21 7.41
CA PRO A 58 10.32 4.24 6.86
C PRO A 58 9.63 3.08 6.13
N ILE A 59 10.28 2.59 5.09
CA ILE A 59 9.95 1.34 4.40
C ILE A 59 10.23 0.18 5.38
N LEU A 60 9.20 -0.62 5.65
CA LEU A 60 9.30 -1.83 6.47
C LEU A 60 9.83 -3.01 5.66
N PHE A 61 9.38 -3.13 4.41
CA PHE A 61 9.89 -4.10 3.45
C PHE A 61 9.47 -3.75 2.02
N THR A 62 10.19 -4.34 1.07
CA THR A 62 9.77 -4.42 -0.33
C THR A 62 9.73 -5.87 -0.78
N GLY A 63 8.96 -6.15 -1.81
CA GLY A 63 8.78 -7.49 -2.34
C GLY A 63 8.46 -7.46 -3.82
N ILE A 64 8.73 -8.59 -4.46
CA ILE A 64 8.46 -8.79 -5.88
C ILE A 64 7.76 -10.12 -6.05
N GLN A 65 6.85 -10.21 -7.01
CA GLN A 65 6.33 -11.50 -7.43
C GLN A 65 7.30 -12.11 -8.44
N THR A 66 7.84 -13.28 -8.12
CA THR A 66 8.68 -14.05 -9.04
C THR A 66 8.07 -15.43 -9.20
N ASN A 67 8.18 -15.99 -10.40
CA ASN A 67 7.84 -17.40 -10.65
C ASN A 67 9.01 -18.34 -10.29
N GLU A 68 10.10 -17.79 -9.77
CA GLU A 68 11.30 -18.53 -9.41
C GLU A 68 11.25 -18.88 -7.93
N ILE A 69 11.41 -20.17 -7.61
CA ILE A 69 11.56 -20.64 -6.23
C ILE A 69 12.93 -20.15 -5.76
N GLN A 70 12.95 -19.00 -5.09
CA GLN A 70 14.14 -18.51 -4.40
C GLN A 70 13.98 -18.83 -2.92
N GLU A 71 15.05 -19.33 -2.26
CA GLU A 71 15.14 -19.50 -0.81
C GLU A 71 15.26 -18.13 -0.12
N VAL A 72 14.29 -17.25 -0.35
CA VAL A 72 14.32 -15.85 0.08
C VAL A 72 13.27 -15.64 1.15
N GLU A 73 13.58 -14.77 2.11
CA GLU A 73 12.62 -14.35 3.12
C GLU A 73 11.34 -13.86 2.43
N HIS A 74 10.17 -14.30 2.90
CA HIS A 74 8.90 -13.90 2.30
C HIS A 74 8.33 -12.67 3.00
N CYS A 75 7.68 -11.81 2.22
CA CYS A 75 6.85 -10.73 2.74
C CYS A 75 5.45 -10.81 2.14
N SER A 76 4.47 -10.14 2.75
CA SER A 76 3.08 -10.27 2.32
C SER A 76 2.23 -9.04 2.58
N ILE A 77 1.17 -8.89 1.77
CA ILE A 77 -0.02 -8.14 2.17
C ILE A 77 -0.94 -9.16 2.85
N PRO A 78 -1.14 -9.08 4.19
CA PRO A 78 -1.89 -10.10 4.91
C PRO A 78 -3.35 -10.19 4.48
N LYS A 79 -4.00 -11.33 4.69
CA LYS A 79 -5.47 -11.40 4.57
C LYS A 79 -6.12 -10.43 5.56
N GLY A 80 -7.26 -9.84 5.20
CA GLY A 80 -7.98 -8.90 6.06
C GLY A 80 -8.80 -7.87 5.29
N LEU A 81 -9.34 -6.90 6.03
CA LEU A 81 -10.12 -5.80 5.48
C LEU A 81 -9.21 -4.60 5.19
N TYR A 82 -9.41 -3.97 4.04
CA TYR A 82 -8.64 -2.84 3.57
C TYR A 82 -9.54 -1.75 3.02
N LEU A 83 -9.12 -0.49 3.17
CA LEU A 83 -9.45 0.51 2.17
C LEU A 83 -8.45 0.43 1.02
N PHE A 84 -9.00 0.42 -0.19
CA PHE A 84 -8.28 0.16 -1.41
C PHE A 84 -8.58 1.23 -2.44
N ALA A 85 -7.54 1.72 -3.11
CA ALA A 85 -7.66 2.61 -4.25
C ALA A 85 -6.58 2.28 -5.29
N GLN A 86 -6.85 2.61 -6.55
CA GLN A 86 -5.91 2.37 -7.64
C GLN A 86 -5.95 3.46 -8.71
N LEU A 87 -4.84 3.65 -9.40
CA LEU A 87 -4.69 4.52 -10.58
C LEU A 87 -3.83 3.84 -11.64
N ARG A 88 -4.15 4.06 -12.91
CA ARG A 88 -3.37 3.58 -14.07
C ARG A 88 -2.26 4.58 -14.40
N GLU A 89 -1.33 4.75 -13.47
CA GLU A 89 -0.21 5.67 -13.58
C GLU A 89 1.07 5.03 -13.01
N PHE A 90 2.22 5.48 -13.53
CA PHE A 90 3.53 5.11 -12.97
C PHE A 90 3.60 5.52 -11.49
N PRO A 91 4.22 4.70 -10.62
CA PRO A 91 4.37 5.05 -9.22
C PRO A 91 5.23 6.30 -9.10
N ASN A 92 4.61 7.37 -8.60
CA ASN A 92 5.28 8.61 -8.21
C ASN A 92 5.01 8.80 -6.72
N LYS A 93 6.05 9.17 -5.95
CA LYS A 93 5.94 9.40 -4.52
C LYS A 93 4.85 10.41 -4.16
N GLU A 94 4.78 11.54 -4.86
CA GLU A 94 3.78 12.58 -4.60
C GLU A 94 2.36 12.06 -4.87
N LEU A 95 2.17 11.37 -6.00
CA LEU A 95 0.88 10.80 -6.38
C LEU A 95 0.42 9.72 -5.39
N PHE A 96 1.31 8.77 -5.07
CA PHE A 96 1.01 7.70 -4.12
C PHE A 96 0.70 8.27 -2.73
N THR A 97 1.48 9.25 -2.26
CA THR A 97 1.24 9.90 -0.98
C THR A 97 -0.13 10.58 -0.97
N ALA A 98 -0.49 11.32 -2.03
CA ALA A 98 -1.80 11.93 -2.17
C ALA A 98 -2.93 10.88 -2.17
N MET A 99 -2.79 9.76 -2.89
CA MET A 99 -3.76 8.68 -2.86
C MET A 99 -3.91 8.07 -1.46
N ALA A 100 -2.80 7.82 -0.77
CA ALA A 100 -2.81 7.24 0.57
C ALA A 100 -3.45 8.18 1.61
N LEU A 101 -3.28 9.51 1.44
CA LEU A 101 -3.96 10.52 2.24
C LEU A 101 -5.47 10.54 1.99
N GLU A 102 -5.91 10.50 0.73
CA GLU A 102 -7.35 10.44 0.41
C GLU A 102 -7.99 9.16 0.95
N VAL A 103 -7.30 8.02 0.86
CA VAL A 103 -7.72 6.77 1.49
C VAL A 103 -7.82 6.89 3.02
N GLN A 104 -6.87 7.59 3.66
CA GLN A 104 -6.94 7.85 5.10
C GLN A 104 -8.13 8.73 5.47
N LYS A 105 -8.33 9.85 4.77
CA LYS A 105 -9.47 10.76 4.98
C LYS A 105 -10.79 10.03 4.89
N GLU A 106 -10.96 9.20 3.86
CA GLU A 106 -12.15 8.38 3.68
C GLU A 106 -12.35 7.41 4.85
N GLY A 107 -11.29 6.75 5.32
CA GLY A 107 -11.36 5.87 6.49
C GLY A 107 -11.78 6.58 7.75
N LEU A 108 -11.22 7.76 8.01
CA LEU A 108 -11.59 8.59 9.16
C LEU A 108 -13.03 9.10 9.06
N TRP A 109 -13.47 9.52 7.88
CA TRP A 109 -14.87 9.93 7.63
C TRP A 109 -15.87 8.78 7.83
N ARG A 110 -15.50 7.56 7.46
CA ARG A 110 -16.30 6.35 7.71
C ARG A 110 -16.21 5.84 9.16
N GLY A 111 -15.43 6.49 10.02
CA GLY A 111 -15.23 6.06 11.42
C GLY A 111 -14.45 4.76 11.56
N LEU A 112 -13.63 4.40 10.56
CA LEU A 112 -12.84 3.17 10.56
C LEU A 112 -11.54 3.35 11.36
N SER A 113 -11.20 2.36 12.17
CA SER A 113 -9.88 2.27 12.79
C SER A 113 -8.88 1.74 11.76
N MET A 114 -7.79 2.46 11.52
CA MET A 114 -6.81 2.12 10.48
C MET A 114 -5.47 1.75 11.12
N GLU A 115 -4.81 0.71 10.61
CA GLU A 115 -3.50 0.29 11.10
C GLU A 115 -2.41 1.29 10.68
N PRO A 116 -1.32 1.48 11.45
CA PRO A 116 -0.27 2.45 11.15
C PRO A 116 0.72 1.95 10.06
N ILE A 117 0.21 1.29 9.01
CA ILE A 117 0.98 0.82 7.86
C ILE A 117 0.20 1.03 6.57
N VAL A 118 0.88 1.31 5.46
CA VAL A 118 0.25 1.40 4.14
C VAL A 118 1.08 0.59 3.15
N PHE A 119 0.40 -0.14 2.28
CA PHE A 119 1.05 -0.86 1.22
C PHE A 119 0.87 -0.12 -0.10
N MET A 120 1.96 0.00 -0.83
CA MET A 120 1.96 0.24 -2.27
C MET A 120 2.11 -1.10 -2.97
N ARG A 121 1.25 -1.34 -3.96
CA ARG A 121 1.40 -2.46 -4.90
C ARG A 121 1.38 -1.89 -6.30
N VAL A 122 2.33 -2.30 -7.13
CA VAL A 122 2.40 -1.88 -8.52
C VAL A 122 2.30 -3.10 -9.41
N LEU A 123 1.35 -3.07 -10.33
CA LEU A 123 1.08 -4.14 -11.28
C LEU A 123 1.44 -3.69 -12.69
N LYS A 124 2.06 -4.58 -13.44
CA LYS A 124 2.22 -4.44 -14.88
C LYS A 124 1.06 -5.16 -15.58
N GLU A 125 0.13 -4.38 -16.10
CA GLU A 125 -0.94 -4.85 -16.97
C GLU A 125 -0.58 -4.59 -18.45
N ASP A 126 -1.34 -5.19 -19.37
CA ASP A 126 -1.13 -5.02 -20.82
C ASP A 126 -1.20 -3.54 -21.25
N ASP A 127 -2.10 -2.78 -20.63
CA ASP A 127 -2.37 -1.36 -20.92
C ASP A 127 -1.47 -0.39 -20.13
N GLY A 128 -0.49 -0.90 -19.38
CA GLY A 128 0.45 -0.10 -18.60
C GLY A 128 0.48 -0.47 -17.12
N LEU A 129 1.00 0.45 -16.32
CA LEU A 129 1.17 0.21 -14.89
C LEU A 129 -0.06 0.63 -14.09
N VAL A 130 -0.36 -0.13 -13.05
CA VAL A 130 -1.39 0.18 -12.06
C VAL A 130 -0.76 0.33 -10.70
N THR A 131 -0.82 1.52 -10.14
CA THR A 131 -0.40 1.81 -8.77
C THR A 131 -1.61 1.67 -7.85
N GLN A 132 -1.46 0.85 -6.81
CA GLN A 132 -2.50 0.51 -5.85
C GLN A 132 -2.08 0.87 -4.43
N VAL A 133 -3.03 1.39 -3.65
CA VAL A 133 -2.89 1.66 -2.23
C VAL A 133 -3.74 0.66 -1.47
N PHE A 134 -3.15 0.00 -0.47
CA PHE A 134 -3.87 -0.81 0.50
C PHE A 134 -3.63 -0.25 1.89
N ARG A 135 -4.72 0.12 2.56
CA ARG A 135 -4.68 0.65 3.92
C ARG A 135 -5.48 -0.27 4.82
N PRO A 136 -4.84 -1.03 5.72
CA PRO A 136 -5.56 -2.02 6.52
C PRO A 136 -6.51 -1.35 7.50
N ILE A 137 -7.71 -1.92 7.59
CA ILE A 137 -8.69 -1.59 8.61
C ILE A 137 -8.39 -2.50 9.79
N SER A 138 -8.15 -1.89 10.95
CA SER A 138 -7.92 -2.61 12.19
C SER A 138 -9.15 -3.43 12.51
N SER A 139 -8.96 -4.75 12.61
CA SER A 139 -9.97 -5.64 13.16
C SER A 139 -10.01 -5.49 14.68
N ASN A 140 -10.39 -4.30 15.15
CA ASN A 140 -10.94 -4.13 16.50
C ASN A 140 -12.30 -4.83 16.52
N THR A 141 -12.27 -6.16 16.48
CA THR A 141 -13.33 -6.95 17.07
C THR A 141 -13.21 -6.67 18.56
N HIS A 142 -14.02 -5.73 19.04
CA HIS A 142 -14.38 -5.65 20.45
C HIS A 142 -14.63 -7.09 20.95
N LYS A 143 -13.70 -7.59 21.77
CA LYS A 143 -13.98 -8.62 22.76
C LYS A 143 -14.22 -7.92 24.08
#